data_AF-A0AAN6X8T2-F1
#
_entry.id   AF-A0AAN6X8T2-F1
#
_cell.length_a   1.000
_cell.length_b   1.000
_cell.length_c   1.000
_cell.angle_alpha   90.00
_cell.angle_beta   90.00
_cell.angle_gamma   90.00
#
_symmetry.space_group_name_H-M   'P 1'
#
loop_
_entity.id
_entity.type
_entity.pdbx_description
1 polymer ?
#
loop_
_entity_poly.entity_id
_entity_poly.type
_entity_poly.pdbx_seq_one_letter_code
_entity_poly.pdbx_strand_id
1 'polypeptide(L)'
;MHRVLKLLTKKHRLSDQKRENRYITIDNLKEQVDTTLRTTKKSFGLRELRILYVLFLLLLAPTGARPTSVLLLRFRDIRIVLARDPNSGPHKILIKFTLEFTKTYLSSKDAKTITIPEVLFDPSLTLSIQTFLLGILFRHRAFKAPSLTYSERLTQLDIYPGEQELPIPLKASIKDVYIFRRAIKTLVGYEISSNELISYGMIAGWIKRYSEIAGMEVPTIPYNLRYNAGNVFDRSNEVSDATRNLMLDHANSTPFQRHYLGRQIVGDPYAIIRGLKPQDTLVQASCSIGHSISKRRPVDLTAD
;
A
#
# COMPACT_ATOMS: atom_id res chain seq x y z
N MET A 1 -13.21 11.04 -26.86
CA MET A 1 -13.23 9.82 -26.02
C MET A 1 -14.66 9.40 -25.59
N HIS A 2 -15.52 10.30 -25.09
CA HIS A 2 -16.87 9.93 -24.62
C HIS A 2 -17.84 9.33 -25.66
N ARG A 3 -17.82 9.79 -26.93
CA ARG A 3 -18.67 9.21 -28.00
C ARG A 3 -18.29 7.76 -28.33
N VAL A 4 -17.00 7.45 -28.38
CA VAL A 4 -16.48 6.09 -28.67
C VAL A 4 -16.86 5.12 -27.55
N LEU A 5 -16.73 5.54 -26.29
CA LEU A 5 -17.15 4.73 -25.14
C LEU A 5 -18.65 4.41 -25.19
N LYS A 6 -19.51 5.40 -25.48
CA LYS A 6 -20.97 5.17 -25.61
C LYS A 6 -21.30 4.18 -26.73
N LEU A 7 -20.62 4.28 -27.88
CA LEU A 7 -20.79 3.35 -28.99
C LEU A 7 -20.37 1.93 -28.62
N LEU A 8 -19.23 1.77 -27.93
CA LEU A 8 -18.76 0.47 -27.43
C LEU A 8 -19.70 -0.11 -26.37
N THR A 9 -20.20 0.70 -25.44
CA THR A 9 -21.19 0.28 -24.44
C THR A 9 -22.44 -0.28 -25.12
N LYS A 10 -22.98 0.44 -26.12
CA LYS A 10 -24.15 -0.02 -26.89
C LYS A 10 -23.84 -1.28 -27.70
N LYS A 11 -22.70 -1.31 -28.40
CA LYS A 11 -22.27 -2.43 -29.26
C LYS A 11 -22.10 -3.72 -28.46
N HIS A 12 -21.53 -3.63 -27.26
CA HIS A 12 -21.21 -4.79 -26.42
C HIS A 12 -22.22 -5.02 -25.29
N ARG A 13 -23.35 -4.30 -25.30
CA ARG A 13 -24.40 -4.36 -24.25
C ARG A 13 -23.82 -4.25 -22.84
N LEU A 14 -22.82 -3.40 -22.67
CA LEU A 14 -22.18 -3.17 -21.38
C LEU A 14 -23.09 -2.31 -20.51
N SER A 15 -23.04 -2.53 -19.21
CA SER A 15 -23.73 -1.68 -18.24
C SER A 15 -23.09 -0.28 -18.20
N ASP A 16 -23.92 0.74 -18.09
CA ASP A 16 -23.51 2.13 -17.83
C ASP A 16 -23.43 2.45 -16.32
N GLN A 17 -23.80 1.48 -15.48
CA GLN A 17 -23.67 1.58 -14.03
C GLN A 17 -22.21 1.76 -13.66
N LYS A 18 -21.96 2.70 -12.75
CA LYS A 18 -20.62 2.90 -12.21
C LYS A 18 -20.19 1.64 -11.46
N ARG A 19 -18.94 1.21 -11.69
CA ARG A 19 -18.30 0.18 -10.86
C ARG A 19 -18.43 0.58 -9.39
N GLU A 20 -18.80 -0.38 -8.56
CA GLU A 20 -18.87 -0.21 -7.12
C GLU A 20 -17.47 0.01 -6.51
N ASN A 21 -17.36 1.03 -5.66
CA ASN A 21 -16.16 1.31 -4.89
C ASN A 21 -16.05 0.35 -3.70
N ARG A 22 -15.62 -0.87 -3.97
CA ARG A 22 -15.39 -1.87 -2.91
C ARG A 22 -14.04 -1.65 -2.25
N TYR A 23 -13.95 -1.83 -0.94
CA TYR A 23 -12.70 -1.73 -0.19
C TYR A 23 -12.15 -3.12 0.16
N ILE A 24 -10.89 -3.16 0.56
CA ILE A 24 -10.24 -4.36 1.10
C ILE A 24 -9.85 -4.07 2.56
N THR A 25 -10.35 -4.87 3.50
CA THR A 25 -9.97 -4.74 4.92
C THR A 25 -8.50 -5.11 5.13
N ILE A 26 -7.97 -4.76 6.31
CA ILE A 26 -6.60 -5.13 6.69
C ILE A 26 -6.42 -6.65 6.76
N ASP A 27 -7.41 -7.41 7.22
CA ASP A 27 -7.36 -8.87 7.26
C ASP A 27 -7.31 -9.49 5.86
N ASN A 28 -8.06 -8.92 4.92
CA ASN A 28 -8.02 -9.38 3.53
C ASN A 28 -6.71 -9.00 2.85
N LEU A 29 -6.14 -7.84 3.17
CA LEU A 29 -4.80 -7.48 2.74
C LEU A 29 -3.76 -8.47 3.30
N LYS A 30 -3.87 -8.85 4.57
CA LYS A 30 -3.01 -9.87 5.19
C LYS A 30 -3.08 -11.20 4.44
N GLU A 31 -4.28 -11.72 4.20
CA GLU A 31 -4.46 -12.97 3.43
C GLU A 31 -3.86 -12.86 2.02
N GLN A 32 -4.00 -11.71 1.35
CA GLN A 32 -3.39 -11.48 0.04
C GLN A 32 -1.85 -11.45 0.11
N VAL A 33 -1.27 -10.83 1.14
CA VAL A 33 0.18 -10.82 1.36
C VAL A 33 0.68 -12.21 1.68
N ASP A 34 0.05 -12.92 2.61
CA ASP A 34 0.41 -14.29 3.00
C ASP A 34 0.34 -15.23 1.79
N THR A 35 -0.72 -15.12 0.99
CA THR A 35 -0.86 -15.83 -0.28
C THR A 35 0.28 -15.49 -1.23
N THR A 36 0.62 -14.21 -1.39
CA THR A 36 1.70 -13.78 -2.29
C THR A 36 3.05 -14.34 -1.88
N LEU A 37 3.34 -14.35 -0.57
CA LEU A 37 4.60 -14.85 -0.03
C LEU A 37 4.75 -16.36 -0.20
N ARG A 38 3.66 -17.12 -0.02
CA ARG A 38 3.69 -18.59 0.02
C ARG A 38 3.39 -19.27 -1.32
N THR A 39 2.62 -18.64 -2.20
CA THR A 39 2.13 -19.30 -3.41
C THR A 39 3.24 -19.58 -4.44
N THR A 40 3.13 -20.75 -5.07
CA THR A 40 3.93 -21.16 -6.24
C THR A 40 3.15 -21.00 -7.55
N LYS A 41 1.83 -20.78 -7.49
CA LYS A 41 0.94 -20.63 -8.66
C LYS A 41 1.25 -19.40 -9.52
N LYS A 42 2.00 -18.44 -8.97
CA LYS A 42 2.54 -17.29 -9.71
C LYS A 42 3.96 -16.98 -9.23
N SER A 43 4.92 -17.15 -10.13
CA SER A 43 6.30 -16.73 -9.93
C SER A 43 6.52 -15.29 -10.38
N PHE A 44 7.52 -14.65 -9.80
CA PHE A 44 8.16 -13.48 -10.37
C PHE A 44 9.44 -13.94 -11.09
N GLY A 45 9.82 -13.29 -12.19
CA GLY A 45 11.10 -13.58 -12.85
C GLY A 45 12.31 -13.34 -11.95
N LEU A 46 12.16 -12.51 -10.92
CA LEU A 46 13.13 -12.25 -9.87
C LEU A 46 12.45 -12.25 -8.50
N ARG A 47 13.01 -12.96 -7.52
CA ARG A 47 12.41 -13.12 -6.16
C ARG A 47 12.19 -11.78 -5.46
N GLU A 48 13.07 -10.81 -5.67
CA GLU A 48 12.97 -9.47 -5.09
C GLU A 48 11.68 -8.74 -5.48
N LEU A 49 11.15 -8.97 -6.69
CA LEU A 49 9.89 -8.36 -7.13
C LEU A 49 8.69 -8.77 -6.25
N ARG A 50 8.74 -9.95 -5.62
CA ARG A 50 7.72 -10.39 -4.66
C ARG A 50 7.72 -9.51 -3.41
N ILE A 51 8.90 -9.20 -2.90
CA ILE A 51 9.12 -8.33 -1.74
C ILE A 51 8.73 -6.90 -2.08
N LEU A 52 9.14 -6.39 -3.24
CA LEU A 52 8.74 -5.08 -3.73
C LEU A 52 7.22 -4.97 -3.94
N TYR A 53 6.57 -6.01 -4.44
CA TYR A 53 5.12 -6.03 -4.56
C TYR A 53 4.42 -5.93 -3.19
N VAL A 54 4.88 -6.69 -2.19
CA VAL A 54 4.31 -6.62 -0.84
C VAL A 54 4.56 -5.25 -0.22
N LEU A 55 5.79 -4.73 -0.30
CA LEU A 55 6.14 -3.40 0.15
C LEU A 55 5.26 -2.32 -0.51
N PHE A 56 4.99 -2.45 -1.80
CA PHE A 56 4.11 -1.53 -2.53
C PHE A 56 2.70 -1.49 -1.92
N LEU A 57 2.11 -2.66 -1.64
CA LEU A 57 0.79 -2.74 -1.00
C LEU A 57 0.80 -2.11 0.39
N LEU A 58 1.83 -2.39 1.19
CA LEU A 58 1.93 -1.92 2.56
C LEU A 58 2.23 -0.42 2.65
N LEU A 59 2.89 0.20 1.67
CA LEU A 59 3.03 1.66 1.61
C LEU A 59 1.76 2.35 1.07
N LEU A 60 1.01 1.67 0.21
CA LEU A 60 -0.23 2.22 -0.37
C LEU A 60 -1.40 2.19 0.62
N ALA A 61 -1.50 1.12 1.41
CA ALA A 61 -2.62 0.88 2.33
C ALA A 61 -2.83 2.00 3.38
N PRO A 62 -1.81 2.42 4.16
CA PRO A 62 -1.99 3.41 5.22
C PRO A 62 -1.99 4.86 4.71
N THR A 63 -1.57 5.10 3.46
CA THR A 63 -1.47 6.47 2.93
C THR A 63 -2.70 6.88 2.14
N GLY A 64 -3.42 5.91 1.57
CA GLY A 64 -4.42 6.19 0.55
C GLY A 64 -3.84 6.99 -0.62
N ALA A 65 -2.52 6.94 -0.85
CA ALA A 65 -1.80 7.74 -1.84
C ALA A 65 -1.89 7.15 -3.25
N ARG A 66 -1.47 7.91 -4.27
CA ARG A 66 -1.69 7.46 -5.66
C ARG A 66 -0.76 6.29 -5.92
N PRO A 67 -1.23 5.19 -6.55
CA PRO A 67 -0.37 4.05 -6.87
C PRO A 67 0.92 4.50 -7.56
N THR A 68 0.80 5.42 -8.52
CA THR A 68 1.94 5.98 -9.25
C THR A 68 2.90 6.77 -8.33
N SER A 69 2.39 7.52 -7.36
CA SER A 69 3.26 8.26 -6.42
C SER A 69 4.08 7.31 -5.54
N VAL A 70 3.53 6.16 -5.16
CA VAL A 70 4.29 5.12 -4.44
C VAL A 70 5.33 4.47 -5.35
N LEU A 71 4.97 4.14 -6.60
CA LEU A 71 5.90 3.58 -7.58
C LEU A 71 7.11 4.49 -7.86
N LEU A 72 6.90 5.81 -7.81
CA LEU A 72 7.94 6.80 -8.07
C LEU A 72 8.90 7.05 -6.91
N LEU A 73 8.70 6.40 -5.75
CA LEU A 73 9.62 6.52 -4.62
C LEU A 73 11.05 6.14 -5.03
N ARG A 74 11.98 7.06 -4.74
CA ARG A 74 13.42 6.87 -4.87
C ARG A 74 14.04 6.71 -3.48
N PHE A 75 15.28 6.25 -3.40
CA PHE A 75 15.96 6.12 -2.11
C PHE A 75 16.09 7.46 -1.37
N ARG A 76 16.22 8.59 -2.08
CA ARG A 76 16.24 9.94 -1.46
C ARG A 76 14.95 10.29 -0.73
N ASP A 77 13.83 9.68 -1.13
CA ASP A 77 12.52 9.96 -0.58
C ASP A 77 12.26 9.17 0.70
N ILE A 78 13.18 8.28 1.11
CA ILE A 78 13.14 7.50 2.35
C ILE A 78 14.13 8.08 3.36
N ARG A 79 13.65 8.32 4.58
CA ARG A 79 14.50 8.65 5.73
C ARG A 79 14.24 7.65 6.84
N ILE A 80 15.31 7.04 7.33
CA ILE A 80 15.28 6.18 8.50
C ILE A 80 15.85 6.96 9.66
N VAL A 81 15.16 6.94 10.79
CA VAL A 81 15.55 7.69 11.99
C VAL A 81 15.36 6.79 13.19
N LEU A 82 16.33 6.73 14.08
CA LEU A 82 16.14 6.18 15.42
C LEU A 82 15.68 7.32 16.33
N ALA A 83 14.52 7.20 16.97
CA ALA A 83 13.95 8.24 17.81
C ALA A 83 13.81 7.79 19.26
N ARG A 84 14.05 8.70 20.21
CA ARG A 84 13.78 8.45 21.63
C ARG A 84 12.28 8.29 21.85
N ASP A 85 11.90 7.34 22.69
CA ASP A 85 10.51 7.25 23.13
C ASP A 85 10.24 8.36 24.17
N PRO A 86 9.23 9.23 23.94
CA PRO A 86 8.92 10.32 24.87
C PRO A 86 8.47 9.81 26.25
N ASN A 87 8.03 8.56 26.36
CA ASN A 87 7.63 7.92 27.61
C ASN A 87 8.76 7.08 28.24
N SER A 88 10.03 7.37 27.89
CA SER A 88 11.22 6.68 28.39
C SER A 88 11.29 5.18 28.05
N GLY A 89 10.57 4.75 27.01
CA GLY A 89 10.70 3.41 26.42
C GLY A 89 11.98 3.24 25.58
N PRO A 90 12.20 2.05 24.99
CA PRO A 90 13.31 1.83 24.07
C PRO A 90 13.19 2.74 22.84
N HIS A 91 14.33 3.09 22.25
CA HIS A 91 14.35 3.83 20.99
C HIS A 91 13.55 3.09 19.91
N LYS A 92 12.87 3.85 19.06
CA LYS A 92 12.03 3.32 17.99
C LYS A 92 12.58 3.74 16.63
N ILE A 93 12.61 2.81 15.69
CA ILE A 93 12.88 3.16 14.29
C ILE A 93 11.65 3.86 13.70
N LEU A 94 11.83 5.03 13.12
CA LEU A 94 10.84 5.72 12.31
C LEU A 94 11.23 5.59 10.83
N ILE A 95 10.30 5.06 10.04
CA ILE A 95 10.36 5.18 8.58
C ILE A 95 9.60 6.44 8.21
N LYS A 96 10.29 7.39 7.59
CA LYS A 96 9.67 8.56 6.97
C LYS A 96 9.80 8.41 5.45
N PHE A 97 8.71 8.58 4.71
CA PHE A 97 8.79 8.61 3.24
C PHE A 97 7.97 9.75 2.65
N THR A 98 8.52 10.39 1.63
CA THR A 98 7.93 11.55 0.98
C THR A 98 7.37 11.17 -0.37
N LEU A 99 6.07 11.43 -0.58
CA LEU A 99 5.41 11.15 -1.85
C LEU A 99 5.34 12.42 -2.70
N GLU A 100 6.03 12.41 -3.84
CA GLU A 100 5.89 13.45 -4.87
C GLU A 100 4.51 13.36 -5.54
N PHE A 101 3.92 14.54 -5.80
CA PHE A 101 2.59 14.64 -6.39
C PHE A 101 2.64 14.36 -7.90
N THR A 102 1.82 13.41 -8.36
CA THR A 102 1.81 12.97 -9.77
C THR A 102 0.84 13.72 -10.67
N LYS A 103 -0.04 14.55 -10.12
CA LYS A 103 -1.01 15.33 -10.91
C LYS A 103 -0.40 16.70 -11.25
N THR A 104 -0.05 16.92 -12.51
CA THR A 104 0.58 18.18 -12.96
C THR A 104 -0.43 19.27 -13.33
N TYR A 105 -1.68 18.93 -13.64
CA TYR A 105 -2.67 19.88 -14.18
C TYR A 105 -3.37 20.78 -13.13
N LEU A 106 -3.16 20.55 -11.84
CA LEU A 106 -3.92 21.18 -10.74
C LEU A 106 -3.06 22.07 -9.84
N SER A 107 -1.97 22.63 -10.38
CA SER A 107 -0.84 23.27 -9.67
C SER A 107 0.05 22.30 -8.88
N SER A 108 1.29 22.71 -8.61
CA SER A 108 2.22 21.97 -7.76
C SER A 108 1.67 21.91 -6.33
N LYS A 109 1.30 20.71 -5.87
CA LYS A 109 0.98 20.48 -4.46
C LYS A 109 2.26 20.14 -3.70
N ASP A 110 2.33 20.57 -2.45
CA ASP A 110 3.42 20.20 -1.56
C ASP A 110 3.51 18.68 -1.41
N ALA A 111 4.75 18.18 -1.47
CA ALA A 111 5.04 16.79 -1.21
C ALA A 111 4.69 16.44 0.23
N LYS A 112 4.22 15.22 0.45
CA LYS A 112 3.74 14.78 1.77
C LYS A 112 4.65 13.73 2.34
N THR A 113 5.11 13.98 3.56
CA THR A 113 5.93 13.03 4.30
C THR A 113 5.06 12.27 5.27
N ILE A 114 5.06 10.95 5.14
CA ILE A 114 4.38 10.03 6.05
C ILE A 114 5.43 9.46 6.98
N THR A 115 5.14 9.47 8.28
CA THR A 115 5.99 8.84 9.31
C THR A 115 5.29 7.60 9.83
N ILE A 116 5.99 6.47 9.80
CA ILE A 116 5.52 5.18 10.30
C ILE A 116 6.47 4.75 11.41
N PRO A 117 6.02 4.73 12.66
CA PRO A 117 6.82 4.20 13.75
C PRO A 117 6.93 2.68 13.64
N GLU A 118 8.03 2.15 14.15
CA GLU A 118 8.17 0.74 14.45
C GLU A 118 7.09 0.26 15.42
N VAL A 119 6.51 -0.89 15.12
CA VAL A 119 5.56 -1.59 16.00
C VAL A 119 6.34 -2.70 16.70
N LEU A 120 6.67 -2.49 17.96
CA LEU A 120 7.30 -3.52 18.80
C LEU A 120 6.30 -4.64 19.03
N PHE A 121 6.76 -5.89 18.93
CA PHE A 121 5.92 -7.10 19.06
C PHE A 121 4.73 -7.13 18.09
N ASP A 122 4.96 -6.70 16.85
CA ASP A 122 3.96 -6.74 15.79
C ASP A 122 3.37 -8.16 15.66
N PRO A 123 2.05 -8.34 15.87
CA PRO A 123 1.41 -9.65 15.78
C PRO A 123 1.40 -10.22 14.35
N SER A 124 1.81 -9.44 13.34
CA SER A 124 1.82 -9.82 11.94
C SER A 124 3.02 -9.26 11.18
N LEU A 125 4.16 -9.96 11.23
CA LEU A 125 5.35 -9.60 10.42
C LEU A 125 5.05 -9.44 8.92
N THR A 126 4.03 -10.12 8.39
CA THR A 126 3.62 -10.01 6.98
C THR A 126 2.96 -8.67 6.64
N LEU A 127 2.52 -7.89 7.63
CA LEU A 127 2.03 -6.53 7.45
C LEU A 127 3.06 -5.45 7.83
N SER A 128 4.25 -5.87 8.29
CA SER A 128 5.28 -4.96 8.82
C SER A 128 6.02 -4.23 7.70
N ILE A 129 5.69 -2.96 7.46
CA ILE A 129 6.40 -2.09 6.51
C ILE A 129 7.90 -2.03 6.84
N GLN A 130 8.25 -2.00 8.13
CA GLN A 130 9.63 -2.03 8.61
C GLN A 130 10.38 -3.24 8.06
N THR A 131 9.80 -4.44 8.22
CA THR A 131 10.42 -5.69 7.76
C THR A 131 10.72 -5.66 6.27
N PHE A 132 9.74 -5.27 5.44
CA PHE A 132 9.93 -5.26 3.98
C PHE A 132 10.84 -4.12 3.51
N LEU A 133 10.69 -2.90 4.04
CA LEU A 133 11.50 -1.77 3.60
C LEU A 133 12.96 -1.93 4.04
N LEU A 134 13.21 -2.24 5.31
CA LEU A 134 14.58 -2.46 5.81
C LEU A 134 15.24 -3.63 5.06
N GLY A 135 14.51 -4.71 4.77
CA GLY A 135 14.99 -5.81 3.94
C GLY A 135 15.47 -5.35 2.56
N ILE A 136 14.73 -4.47 1.89
CA ILE A 136 15.16 -3.85 0.62
C ILE A 136 16.38 -2.95 0.82
N LEU A 137 16.41 -2.10 1.86
CA LEU A 137 17.55 -1.23 2.13
C LEU A 137 18.84 -2.04 2.37
N PHE A 138 18.79 -3.12 3.16
CA PHE A 138 19.95 -4.00 3.38
C PHE A 138 20.35 -4.76 2.12
N ARG A 139 19.38 -5.30 1.36
CA ARG A 139 19.63 -5.99 0.09
C ARG A 139 20.41 -5.13 -0.90
N HIS A 140 20.09 -3.84 -0.97
CA HIS A 140 20.77 -2.86 -1.84
C HIS A 140 21.97 -2.16 -1.19
N ARG A 141 22.35 -2.56 0.03
CA ARG A 141 23.41 -1.91 0.84
C ARG A 141 23.22 -0.38 0.86
N ALA A 142 21.98 0.05 1.07
CA ALA A 142 21.56 1.43 0.87
C ALA A 142 22.08 2.39 1.94
N PHE A 143 22.39 1.88 3.14
CA PHE A 143 22.92 2.69 4.24
C PHE A 143 24.30 3.25 3.92
N LYS A 144 24.54 4.50 4.30
CA LYS A 144 25.84 5.17 4.15
C LYS A 144 26.91 4.50 5.03
N ALA A 145 26.53 4.09 6.25
CA ALA A 145 27.41 3.37 7.16
C ALA A 145 27.62 1.92 6.65
N PRO A 146 28.86 1.52 6.28
CA PRO A 146 29.12 0.19 5.71
C PRO A 146 28.88 -0.97 6.68
N SER A 147 28.91 -0.71 7.99
CA SER A 147 28.66 -1.70 9.05
C SER A 147 27.18 -2.06 9.21
N LEU A 148 26.24 -1.26 8.69
CA LEU A 148 24.81 -1.54 8.75
C LEU A 148 24.41 -2.54 7.65
N THR A 149 24.76 -3.81 7.87
CA THR A 149 24.55 -4.90 6.90
C THR A 149 23.30 -5.74 7.14
N TYR A 150 22.74 -5.72 8.36
CA TYR A 150 21.52 -6.46 8.75
C TYR A 150 20.82 -5.77 9.93
N SER A 151 19.58 -6.15 10.21
CA SER A 151 18.66 -5.45 11.12
C SER A 151 19.18 -5.29 12.55
N GLU A 152 19.81 -6.32 13.12
CA GLU A 152 20.35 -6.30 14.49
C GLU A 152 21.42 -5.20 14.69
N ARG A 153 22.10 -4.74 13.62
CA ARG A 153 23.01 -3.60 13.75
C ARG A 153 22.30 -2.29 14.06
N LEU A 154 21.01 -2.16 13.73
CA LEU A 154 20.20 -0.99 14.08
C LEU A 154 19.87 -0.95 15.57
N THR A 155 19.74 -2.10 16.23
CA THR A 155 19.44 -2.17 17.67
C THR A 155 20.66 -1.85 18.54
N GLN A 156 21.85 -1.82 17.94
CA GLN A 156 23.12 -1.45 18.59
C GLN A 156 23.41 0.06 18.50
N LEU A 157 22.57 0.82 17.80
CA LEU A 157 22.71 2.26 17.71
C LEU A 157 22.13 2.93 18.95
N ASP A 158 22.77 4.03 19.37
CA ASP A 158 22.26 4.88 20.43
C ASP A 158 22.22 6.33 19.97
N ILE A 159 21.33 7.10 20.57
CA ILE A 159 21.15 8.53 20.31
C ILE A 159 22.06 9.29 21.28
N TYR A 160 22.77 10.29 20.78
CA TYR A 160 23.68 11.07 21.62
C TYR A 160 22.92 11.74 22.79
N PRO A 161 23.51 11.84 24.00
CA PRO A 161 22.87 12.52 25.13
C PRO A 161 22.43 13.95 24.78
N GLY A 162 21.17 14.28 25.05
CA GLY A 162 20.58 15.60 24.72
C GLY A 162 19.91 15.67 23.34
N GLU A 163 20.15 14.72 22.43
CA GLU A 163 19.44 14.63 21.15
C GLU A 163 18.17 13.78 21.26
N GLN A 164 17.17 14.05 20.42
CA GLN A 164 15.90 13.30 20.38
C GLN A 164 15.86 12.24 19.29
N GLU A 165 16.70 12.36 18.27
CA GLU A 165 16.75 11.43 17.16
C GLU A 165 18.15 11.30 16.56
N LEU A 166 18.46 10.11 16.04
CA LEU A 166 19.64 9.81 15.23
C LEU A 166 19.18 9.50 13.79
N PRO A 167 19.44 10.40 12.83
CA PRO A 167 19.23 10.09 11.42
C PRO A 167 20.17 8.97 10.95
N ILE A 168 19.62 8.00 10.21
CA ILE A 168 20.38 6.87 9.64
C ILE A 168 20.49 7.09 8.12
N PRO A 169 21.55 7.77 7.65
CA PRO A 169 21.62 8.25 6.28
C PRO A 169 21.79 7.10 5.26
N LEU A 170 21.13 7.27 4.11
CA LEU A 170 21.33 6.43 2.93
C LEU A 170 22.45 7.01 2.04
N LYS A 171 23.00 6.18 1.15
CA LYS A 171 24.08 6.55 0.23
C LYS A 171 23.61 7.58 -0.79
N ALA A 172 24.40 8.63 -0.97
CA ALA A 172 24.16 9.63 -2.02
C ALA A 172 24.23 9.03 -3.44
N SER A 173 25.02 7.97 -3.65
CA SER A 173 25.21 7.33 -4.96
C SER A 173 23.96 6.63 -5.52
N ILE A 174 22.99 6.29 -4.68
CA ILE A 174 21.74 5.63 -5.10
C ILE A 174 20.50 6.51 -4.91
N LYS A 175 20.69 7.77 -4.50
CA LYS A 175 19.60 8.65 -4.06
C LYS A 175 18.50 8.80 -5.13
N ASP A 176 18.88 8.84 -6.41
CA ASP A 176 17.97 9.03 -7.54
C ASP A 176 17.51 7.70 -8.18
N VAL A 177 17.87 6.57 -7.56
CA VAL A 177 17.43 5.24 -7.97
C VAL A 177 16.04 4.96 -7.39
N TYR A 178 15.12 4.45 -8.21
CA TYR A 178 13.79 4.03 -7.79
C TYR A 178 13.84 2.79 -6.90
N ILE A 179 12.94 2.72 -5.93
CA ILE A 179 12.76 1.52 -5.10
C ILE A 179 12.05 0.44 -5.91
N PHE A 180 10.95 0.80 -6.59
CA PHE A 180 10.10 -0.13 -7.33
C PHE A 180 10.58 -0.33 -8.77
N ARG A 181 11.73 -1.01 -8.90
CA ARG A 181 12.35 -1.30 -10.20
C ARG A 181 11.86 -2.63 -10.79
N ARG A 182 11.68 -2.66 -12.11
CA ARG A 182 11.32 -3.89 -12.83
C ARG A 182 12.53 -4.79 -13.00
N ALA A 183 12.29 -6.08 -13.20
CA ALA A 183 13.31 -6.98 -13.68
C ALA A 183 13.51 -6.81 -15.20
N ILE A 184 14.76 -6.89 -15.64
CA ILE A 184 15.17 -6.95 -17.04
C ILE A 184 15.74 -8.34 -17.33
N LYS A 185 15.51 -8.82 -18.56
CA LYS A 185 16.07 -10.08 -19.01
C LYS A 185 17.50 -9.84 -19.49
N THR A 186 18.44 -10.62 -18.96
CA THR A 186 19.84 -10.65 -19.38
C THR A 186 20.14 -11.97 -20.10
N LEU A 187 21.37 -12.14 -20.61
CA LEU A 187 21.80 -13.39 -21.25
C LEU A 187 21.75 -14.59 -20.30
N VAL A 188 21.92 -14.35 -18.99
CA VAL A 188 22.03 -15.39 -17.95
C VAL A 188 20.79 -15.52 -17.07
N GLY A 189 19.76 -14.69 -17.27
CA GLY A 189 18.53 -14.76 -16.49
C GLY A 189 17.81 -13.42 -16.36
N TYR A 190 17.43 -13.07 -15.12
CA TYR A 190 16.77 -11.81 -14.80
C TYR A 190 17.56 -11.07 -13.73
N GLU A 191 17.69 -9.77 -13.92
CA GLU A 191 18.30 -8.86 -12.95
C GLU A 191 17.36 -7.70 -12.65
N ILE A 192 17.51 -7.08 -11.49
CA ILE A 192 16.81 -5.82 -11.21
C ILE A 192 17.39 -4.76 -12.14
N SER A 193 16.53 -3.98 -12.80
CA SER A 193 17.00 -2.90 -13.66
C SER A 193 17.83 -1.89 -12.87
N SER A 194 18.72 -1.17 -13.56
CA SER A 194 19.49 -0.09 -12.96
C SER A 194 18.56 1.01 -12.41
N ASN A 195 17.56 1.43 -13.19
CA ASN A 195 16.59 2.44 -12.76
C ASN A 195 15.23 2.44 -13.49
N GLU A 196 14.78 1.32 -14.06
CA GLU A 196 13.51 1.27 -14.78
C GLU A 196 12.37 0.83 -13.86
N LEU A 197 11.25 1.56 -13.88
CA LEU A 197 10.12 1.32 -12.97
C LEU A 197 9.33 0.06 -13.29
N ILE A 198 8.79 -0.56 -12.24
CA ILE A 198 7.60 -1.42 -12.38
C ILE A 198 6.46 -0.52 -12.87
N SER A 199 5.87 -0.85 -14.00
CA SER A 199 4.76 -0.04 -14.53
C SER A 199 3.48 -0.24 -13.70
N TYR A 200 2.59 0.74 -13.75
CA TYR A 200 1.27 0.61 -13.13
C TYR A 200 0.52 -0.63 -13.63
N GLY A 201 0.60 -0.91 -14.94
CA GLY A 201 -0.03 -2.08 -15.54
C GLY A 201 0.49 -3.40 -14.97
N MET A 202 1.81 -3.49 -14.71
CA MET A 202 2.42 -4.66 -14.06
C MET A 202 1.89 -4.85 -12.64
N ILE A 203 1.95 -3.81 -11.80
CA ILE A 203 1.41 -3.88 -10.43
C ILE A 203 -0.07 -4.24 -10.44
N ALA A 204 -0.88 -3.56 -11.26
CA ALA A 204 -2.32 -3.81 -11.32
C ALA A 204 -2.62 -5.26 -11.75
N GLY A 205 -1.87 -5.79 -12.72
CA GLY A 205 -1.96 -7.18 -13.14
C GLY A 205 -1.56 -8.17 -12.04
N TRP A 206 -0.50 -7.86 -11.27
CA TRP A 206 -0.09 -8.68 -10.13
C TRP A 206 -1.13 -8.66 -9.01
N ILE A 207 -1.66 -7.49 -8.66
CA ILE A 207 -2.70 -7.34 -7.63
C ILE A 207 -3.93 -8.18 -7.99
N LYS A 208 -4.41 -8.04 -9.23
CA LYS A 208 -5.52 -8.84 -9.74
C LYS A 208 -5.21 -10.33 -9.60
N ARG A 209 -4.08 -10.80 -10.13
CA ARG A 209 -3.74 -12.23 -10.12
C ARG A 209 -3.59 -12.80 -8.71
N TYR A 210 -2.94 -12.07 -7.79
CA TYR A 210 -2.80 -12.55 -6.42
C TYR A 210 -4.11 -12.52 -5.65
N SER A 211 -5.02 -11.60 -5.95
CA SER A 211 -6.37 -11.62 -5.38
C SER A 211 -7.20 -12.82 -5.85
N GLU A 212 -7.10 -13.19 -7.13
CA GLU A 212 -7.74 -14.39 -7.68
C GLU A 212 -7.17 -15.65 -7.01
N ILE A 213 -5.85 -15.73 -6.85
CA ILE A 213 -5.19 -16.87 -6.16
C ILE A 213 -5.61 -16.94 -4.68
N ALA A 214 -5.78 -15.79 -4.02
CA ALA A 214 -6.29 -15.73 -2.64
C ALA A 214 -7.78 -16.15 -2.56
N GLY A 215 -8.47 -16.25 -3.70
CA GLY A 215 -9.87 -16.67 -3.81
C GLY A 215 -10.86 -15.52 -3.83
N MET A 216 -10.44 -14.26 -3.94
CA MET A 216 -11.36 -13.12 -3.96
C MET A 216 -12.22 -13.15 -5.22
N GLU A 217 -13.54 -13.05 -5.05
CA GLU A 217 -14.48 -13.08 -6.18
C GLU A 217 -14.33 -11.84 -7.08
N VAL A 218 -14.11 -10.67 -6.48
CA VAL A 218 -13.93 -9.43 -7.23
C VAL A 218 -12.46 -9.16 -7.47
N PRO A 219 -12.02 -8.96 -8.72
CA PRO A 219 -10.66 -8.53 -9.03
C PRO A 219 -10.28 -7.26 -8.28
N THR A 220 -9.27 -7.36 -7.42
CA THR A 220 -8.75 -6.19 -6.72
C THR A 220 -7.86 -5.35 -7.64
N ILE A 221 -7.82 -4.07 -7.35
CA ILE A 221 -7.01 -3.05 -8.01
C ILE A 221 -6.34 -2.19 -6.93
N PRO A 222 -5.22 -1.49 -7.24
CA PRO A 222 -4.57 -0.61 -6.27
C PRO A 222 -5.53 0.38 -5.58
N TYR A 223 -6.59 0.81 -6.26
CA TYR A 223 -7.57 1.75 -5.70
C TYR A 223 -8.42 1.17 -4.57
N ASN A 224 -8.61 -0.15 -4.46
CA ASN A 224 -9.38 -0.72 -3.35
C ASN A 224 -8.74 -0.40 -1.98
N LEU A 225 -7.40 -0.32 -1.92
CA LEU A 225 -6.66 0.11 -0.73
C LEU A 225 -6.89 1.59 -0.42
N ARG A 226 -6.93 2.45 -1.45
CA ARG A 226 -7.26 3.86 -1.28
C ARG A 226 -8.68 4.07 -0.79
N TYR A 227 -9.64 3.30 -1.31
CA TYR A 227 -11.02 3.34 -0.84
C TYR A 227 -11.08 2.91 0.61
N ASN A 228 -10.41 1.81 0.99
CA ASN A 228 -10.33 1.39 2.39
C ASN A 228 -9.78 2.50 3.29
N ALA A 229 -8.60 3.05 2.96
CA ALA A 229 -7.97 4.12 3.71
C ALA A 229 -8.93 5.31 3.91
N GLY A 230 -9.54 5.79 2.82
CA GLY A 230 -10.49 6.89 2.90
C GLY A 230 -11.69 6.61 3.80
N ASN A 231 -12.30 5.43 3.71
CA ASN A 231 -13.46 5.06 4.54
C ASN A 231 -13.08 4.78 6.00
N VAL A 232 -11.83 4.37 6.28
CA VAL A 232 -11.32 4.24 7.65
C VAL A 232 -11.05 5.62 8.26
N PHE A 233 -10.42 6.53 7.52
CA PHE A 233 -10.17 7.90 7.97
C PHE A 233 -11.47 8.67 8.25
N ASP A 234 -12.49 8.49 7.41
CA ASP A 234 -13.80 9.15 7.56
C ASP A 234 -14.54 8.72 8.83
N ARG A 235 -14.25 7.51 9.36
CA ARG A 235 -14.89 6.96 10.57
C ARG A 235 -14.02 7.09 11.82
N SER A 236 -12.80 7.59 11.70
CA SER A 236 -11.83 7.72 12.79
C SER A 236 -12.08 9.02 13.54
N ASN A 237 -12.05 8.95 14.88
CA ASN A 237 -12.12 10.15 15.72
C ASN A 237 -10.77 10.89 15.77
N GLU A 238 -9.70 10.23 15.33
CA GLU A 238 -8.32 10.71 15.31
C GLU A 238 -7.98 11.49 14.03
N VAL A 239 -8.75 11.31 12.95
CA VAL A 239 -8.50 11.94 11.65
C VAL A 239 -9.62 12.92 11.30
N SER A 240 -9.33 14.22 11.48
CA SER A 240 -10.27 15.27 11.06
C SER A 240 -10.53 15.25 9.54
N ASP A 241 -11.64 15.85 9.13
CA ASP A 241 -11.96 16.04 7.71
C ASP A 241 -10.88 16.80 6.93
N ALA A 242 -10.26 17.81 7.55
CA ALA A 242 -9.15 18.55 6.96
C ALA A 242 -7.91 17.65 6.80
N THR A 243 -7.56 16.88 7.82
CA THR A 243 -6.44 15.93 7.79
C THR A 243 -6.66 14.85 6.74
N ARG A 244 -7.86 14.28 6.68
CA ARG A 244 -8.24 13.28 5.68
C ARG A 244 -8.17 13.83 4.25
N ASN A 245 -8.68 15.04 4.04
CA ASN A 245 -8.59 15.71 2.74
C ASN A 245 -7.13 15.98 2.36
N LEU A 246 -6.28 16.36 3.32
CA LEU A 246 -4.85 16.44 3.11
C LEU A 246 -4.27 15.07 2.73
N MET A 247 -4.50 14.00 3.48
CA MET A 247 -3.97 12.66 3.18
C MET A 247 -4.37 12.15 1.78
N LEU A 248 -5.62 12.36 1.37
CA LEU A 248 -6.16 11.87 0.10
C LEU A 248 -5.92 12.81 -1.10
N ASP A 249 -5.27 13.95 -0.88
CA ASP A 249 -5.05 15.05 -1.85
C ASP A 249 -6.33 15.74 -2.34
N HIS A 250 -7.34 15.87 -1.50
CA HIS A 250 -8.59 16.56 -1.81
C HIS A 250 -8.59 18.00 -1.30
N ALA A 251 -9.22 18.91 -2.06
CA ALA A 251 -9.39 20.30 -1.64
C ALA A 251 -10.58 20.48 -0.66
N ASN A 252 -11.50 19.52 -0.67
CA ASN A 252 -12.69 19.46 0.19
C ASN A 252 -13.22 18.01 0.19
N SER A 253 -14.31 17.75 0.92
CA SER A 253 -14.88 16.41 1.06
C SER A 253 -15.69 15.93 -0.17
N THR A 254 -15.94 16.78 -1.18
CA THR A 254 -16.75 16.42 -2.35
C THR A 254 -16.10 15.30 -3.21
N PRO A 255 -14.80 15.37 -3.58
CA PRO A 255 -14.11 14.25 -4.23
C PRO A 255 -14.21 12.95 -3.45
N PHE A 256 -14.11 13.00 -2.12
CA PHE A 256 -14.26 11.82 -1.28
C PHE A 256 -15.67 11.20 -1.41
N GLN A 257 -16.72 12.00 -1.19
CA GLN A 257 -18.11 11.53 -1.25
C GLN A 257 -18.47 10.94 -2.63
N ARG A 258 -17.88 11.51 -3.70
CA ARG A 258 -18.12 11.06 -5.08
C ARG A 258 -17.34 9.80 -5.46
N HIS A 259 -16.09 9.67 -5.00
CA HIS A 259 -15.15 8.69 -5.56
C HIS A 259 -14.55 7.70 -4.57
N TYR A 260 -14.69 7.90 -3.26
CA TYR A 260 -14.05 7.07 -2.23
C TYR A 260 -15.04 6.46 -1.26
N LEU A 261 -16.05 7.22 -0.85
CA LEU A 261 -17.09 6.73 0.04
C LEU A 261 -17.74 5.47 -0.57
N GLY A 262 -17.77 4.40 0.22
CA GLY A 262 -18.40 3.14 -0.16
C GLY A 262 -19.87 3.36 -0.51
N ARG A 263 -20.39 2.56 -1.45
CA ARG A 263 -21.83 2.57 -1.78
C ARG A 263 -22.64 1.65 -0.88
N GLN A 264 -21.97 0.78 -0.15
CA GLN A 264 -22.53 0.00 0.94
C GLN A 264 -22.36 0.77 2.24
N ILE A 265 -23.46 0.99 2.95
CA ILE A 265 -23.45 1.70 4.23
C ILE A 265 -22.83 0.76 5.26
N VAL A 266 -21.66 1.15 5.76
CA VAL A 266 -20.96 0.39 6.80
C VAL A 266 -21.39 0.92 8.17
N GLY A 267 -22.49 0.35 8.67
CA GLY A 267 -23.09 0.61 9.98
C GLY A 267 -24.38 -0.18 10.14
N ASP A 268 -24.85 -0.38 11.37
CA ASP A 268 -26.12 -1.05 11.66
C ASP A 268 -27.24 -0.02 11.92
N PRO A 269 -27.83 0.58 10.86
CA PRO A 269 -28.83 1.64 11.03
C PRO A 269 -30.05 1.16 11.83
N TYR A 270 -30.35 -0.13 11.78
CA TYR A 270 -31.47 -0.71 12.50
C TYR A 270 -31.19 -0.78 14.00
N ALA A 271 -30.01 -1.23 14.42
CA ALA A 271 -29.59 -1.18 15.81
C ALA A 271 -29.53 0.26 16.33
N ILE A 272 -28.97 1.19 15.53
CA ILE A 272 -28.87 2.62 15.87
C ILE A 272 -30.25 3.23 16.14
N ILE A 273 -31.20 3.08 15.20
CA ILE A 273 -32.57 3.65 15.35
C ILE A 273 -33.29 3.05 16.57
N ARG A 274 -32.95 1.81 16.95
CA ARG A 274 -33.55 1.12 18.10
C ARG A 274 -32.80 1.32 19.41
N GLY A 275 -31.71 2.08 19.45
CA GLY A 275 -30.85 2.20 20.63
C GLY A 275 -30.21 0.87 21.07
N LEU A 276 -30.08 -0.09 20.16
CA LEU A 276 -29.39 -1.35 20.40
C LEU A 276 -27.89 -1.20 20.10
N LYS A 277 -27.09 -2.13 20.63
CA LYS A 277 -25.66 -2.22 20.31
C LYS A 277 -25.47 -2.59 18.83
N PRO A 278 -24.85 -1.74 18.00
CA PRO A 278 -24.57 -2.04 16.60
C PRO A 278 -23.61 -3.23 16.42
N GLN A 279 -23.81 -4.00 15.35
CA GLN A 279 -22.90 -5.09 14.93
C GLN A 279 -21.85 -4.61 13.92
N ASP A 280 -21.17 -3.50 14.21
CA ASP A 280 -20.32 -2.80 13.23
C ASP A 280 -19.21 -3.67 12.64
N THR A 281 -18.60 -4.55 13.44
CA THR A 281 -17.56 -5.48 12.95
C THR A 281 -18.12 -6.44 11.89
N LEU A 282 -19.32 -6.97 12.11
CA LEU A 282 -19.97 -7.90 11.16
C LEU A 282 -20.38 -7.17 9.88
N VAL A 283 -20.98 -5.99 10.00
CA VAL A 283 -21.39 -5.16 8.85
C VAL A 283 -20.17 -4.72 8.03
N GLN A 284 -19.07 -4.34 8.70
CA GLN A 284 -17.82 -4.02 8.03
C GLN A 284 -17.23 -5.23 7.32
N ALA A 285 -17.20 -6.39 7.96
CA ALA A 285 -16.70 -7.60 7.33
C ALA A 285 -17.49 -7.94 6.06
N SER A 286 -18.82 -7.82 6.08
CA SER A 286 -19.69 -8.17 4.94
C SER A 286 -19.55 -7.23 3.74
N CYS A 287 -19.14 -5.99 3.97
CA CYS A 287 -18.96 -4.97 2.93
C CYS A 287 -17.56 -4.99 2.28
N SER A 288 -16.62 -5.78 2.82
CA SER A 288 -15.28 -5.95 2.25
C SER A 288 -15.28 -6.93 1.07
N ILE A 289 -14.40 -6.72 0.09
CA ILE A 289 -14.23 -7.66 -1.05
C ILE A 289 -13.96 -9.09 -0.56
N GLY A 290 -13.19 -9.25 0.52
CA GLY A 290 -12.83 -10.59 1.00
C GLY A 290 -13.96 -11.37 1.65
N HIS A 291 -15.13 -10.77 1.91
CA HIS A 291 -16.30 -11.52 2.38
C HIS A 291 -16.70 -12.64 1.40
N SER A 292 -16.49 -12.40 0.12
CA SER A 292 -16.84 -13.31 -0.98
C SER A 292 -15.75 -14.31 -1.37
N ILE A 293 -14.73 -14.51 -0.53
CA ILE A 293 -13.59 -15.38 -0.86
C ILE A 293 -14.03 -16.85 -1.07
N SER A 294 -13.62 -17.44 -2.19
CA SER A 294 -13.77 -18.86 -2.52
C SER A 294 -12.61 -19.37 -3.37
N LYS A 295 -11.80 -20.27 -2.81
CA LYS A 295 -10.68 -20.94 -3.52
C LYS A 295 -11.13 -22.07 -4.47
N ARG A 296 -12.43 -22.40 -4.51
CA ARG A 296 -13.02 -23.42 -5.40
C ARG A 296 -13.38 -22.87 -6.79
N ARG A 297 -13.41 -21.55 -6.96
CA ARG A 297 -13.74 -20.90 -8.23
C ARG A 297 -12.60 -21.12 -9.24
N PRO A 298 -12.89 -21.56 -10.48
CA PRO A 298 -11.89 -21.59 -11.55
C PRO A 298 -11.32 -20.18 -11.79
N VAL A 299 -10.00 -20.04 -11.75
CA VAL A 299 -9.29 -18.77 -11.99
C VAL A 299 -8.62 -18.70 -13.36
N ASP A 300 -8.46 -19.86 -13.99
CA ASP A 300 -7.94 -20.05 -15.33
C ASP A 300 -8.98 -20.90 -16.08
N LEU A 301 -9.06 -20.74 -17.39
CA LEU A 301 -9.80 -21.68 -18.22
C LEU A 301 -9.10 -23.05 -18.08
N THR A 302 -9.89 -24.10 -17.83
CA THR A 302 -9.36 -25.46 -17.96
C THR A 302 -8.98 -25.65 -19.42
N ALA A 303 -7.77 -26.16 -19.67
CA ALA A 303 -7.51 -26.76 -20.96
C ALA A 303 -8.43 -27.99 -21.03
N ASP A 304 -9.26 -28.06 -22.06
CA ASP A 304 -9.85 -29.32 -22.48
C ASP A 304 -8.71 -30.31 -22.82
#